data_AF-A0A653SD53-F1
#
_entry.id   AF-A0A653SD53-F1
#
_cell.length_a   1.000
_cell.length_b   1.000
_cell.length_c   1.000
_cell.angle_alpha   90.00
_cell.angle_beta   90.00
_cell.angle_gamma   90.00
#
_symmetry.space_group_name_H-M   'P 1'
#
loop_
_entity.id
_entity.type
_entity.pdbx_description
1 polymer ?
#
loop_
_entity_poly.entity_id
_entity_poly.type
_entity_poly.pdbx_seq_one_letter_code
_entity_poly.pdbx_strand_id
1 'polypeptide(L)'
;MTPGEAAVLLGGPVEEVAPRLLGATVTVGHVVVRLTEVEAYGGADDAGSHAHRGRTPRTAVMFGPAGRLYCYLSYGMHVCANVVTGSEGRASAVLLRGGVVVAGVDDARVRRGDRPDHELARGPANLCRALGVGLHHGGMGSSPAWEQGTAGGAPRPNRGQHDAAHAGPRPERARRRCWHSAGMDVLQPCPCGSGSPYASCCRRAHLGEASPTAEALMRSRYSAYALGQAGHLFRTWHPRTRPPEVRGVPDLAWEGLTVTQAVDGGPEDDAGLVAFEARWRSTTTGERGVLRELSRFERRRGRWVYVEPDPEG
;
A
#
# COMPACT_ATOMS: atom_id res chain seq x y z
N MET A 1 -9.19 -6.08 -25.77
CA MET A 1 -8.19 -7.12 -25.47
C MET A 1 -8.91 -8.44 -25.33
N THR A 2 -8.66 -9.36 -26.25
CA THR A 2 -9.12 -10.75 -26.16
C THR A 2 -8.30 -11.50 -25.10
N PRO A 3 -8.78 -12.65 -24.59
CA PRO A 3 -8.00 -13.47 -23.65
C PRO A 3 -6.59 -13.82 -24.16
N GLY A 4 -6.42 -14.01 -25.47
CA GLY A 4 -5.12 -14.27 -26.09
C GLY A 4 -4.17 -13.06 -26.02
N GLU A 5 -4.69 -11.85 -26.23
CA GLU A 5 -3.90 -10.62 -26.13
C GLU A 5 -3.51 -10.31 -24.67
N ALA A 6 -4.35 -10.67 -23.70
CA ALA A 6 -4.04 -10.57 -22.28
C ALA A 6 -2.92 -11.53 -21.86
N ALA A 7 -2.95 -12.77 -22.36
CA ALA A 7 -1.89 -13.74 -22.11
C ALA A 7 -0.54 -13.27 -22.69
N VAL A 8 -0.53 -12.73 -23.91
CA VAL A 8 0.67 -12.16 -24.52
C VAL A 8 1.20 -10.96 -23.74
N LEU A 9 0.32 -10.04 -23.32
CA LEU A 9 0.71 -8.92 -22.47
C LEU A 9 1.36 -9.41 -21.17
N LEU A 10 0.67 -10.25 -20.41
CA LEU A 10 1.10 -10.67 -19.07
C LEU A 10 2.39 -11.51 -19.12
N GLY A 11 2.70 -12.18 -20.23
CA GLY A 11 3.97 -12.89 -20.41
C GLY A 11 5.20 -11.98 -20.53
N GLY A 12 5.02 -10.66 -20.63
CA GLY A 12 6.11 -9.70 -20.73
C GLY A 12 6.77 -9.31 -19.39
N PRO A 13 7.85 -8.51 -19.44
CA PRO A 13 8.51 -7.96 -18.25
C PRO A 13 7.58 -7.05 -17.44
N VAL A 14 7.66 -7.11 -16.11
CA VAL A 14 6.68 -6.45 -15.22
C VAL A 14 6.66 -4.93 -15.35
N GLU A 15 7.82 -4.34 -15.67
CA GLU A 15 8.01 -2.93 -15.95
C GLU A 15 7.29 -2.45 -17.21
N GLU A 16 7.09 -3.35 -18.20
CA GLU A 16 6.31 -3.08 -19.40
C GLU A 16 4.83 -3.42 -19.20
N VAL A 17 4.55 -4.46 -18.43
CA VAL A 17 3.19 -4.94 -18.17
C VAL A 17 2.43 -3.97 -17.28
N ALA A 18 3.00 -3.51 -16.16
CA ALA A 18 2.27 -2.72 -15.18
C ALA A 18 1.65 -1.43 -15.77
N PRO A 19 2.36 -0.58 -16.54
CA PRO A 19 1.75 0.60 -17.15
C PRO A 19 0.61 0.26 -18.12
N ARG A 20 0.71 -0.86 -18.83
CA ARG A 20 -0.29 -1.30 -19.81
C ARG A 20 -1.55 -1.90 -19.17
N LEU A 21 -1.50 -2.24 -17.88
CA LEU A 21 -2.67 -2.65 -17.10
C LEU A 21 -3.52 -1.47 -16.64
N LEU A 22 -3.00 -0.23 -16.66
CA LEU A 22 -3.81 0.95 -16.38
C LEU A 22 -4.88 1.11 -17.46
N GLY A 23 -6.14 1.27 -17.02
CA GLY A 23 -7.30 1.33 -17.92
C GLY A 23 -7.81 -0.04 -18.38
N ALA A 24 -7.09 -1.13 -18.14
CA ALA A 24 -7.61 -2.48 -18.39
C ALA A 24 -8.71 -2.82 -17.38
N THR A 25 -9.62 -3.73 -17.75
CA THR A 25 -10.66 -4.23 -16.84
C THR A 25 -10.34 -5.62 -16.31
N VAL A 26 -10.59 -5.83 -15.03
CA VAL A 26 -10.54 -7.13 -14.37
C VAL A 26 -11.96 -7.53 -13.99
N THR A 27 -12.35 -8.76 -14.33
CA THR A 27 -13.69 -9.29 -14.09
C THR A 27 -13.61 -10.48 -13.16
N VAL A 28 -14.41 -10.44 -12.08
CA VAL A 28 -14.59 -11.56 -11.13
C VAL A 28 -16.08 -11.71 -10.84
N GLY A 29 -16.64 -12.86 -11.23
CA GLY A 29 -18.08 -13.04 -11.25
C GLY A 29 -18.75 -11.99 -12.13
N HIS A 30 -19.70 -11.24 -11.57
CA HIS A 30 -20.41 -10.16 -12.26
C HIS A 30 -19.79 -8.77 -12.07
N VAL A 31 -18.75 -8.64 -11.23
CA VAL A 31 -18.13 -7.35 -10.94
C VAL A 31 -16.95 -7.11 -11.88
N VAL A 32 -16.98 -5.96 -12.55
CA VAL A 32 -15.93 -5.51 -13.47
C VAL A 32 -15.32 -4.23 -12.92
N VAL A 33 -13.99 -4.22 -12.75
CA VAL A 33 -13.25 -3.04 -12.30
C VAL A 33 -12.24 -2.61 -13.35
N ARG A 34 -12.30 -1.33 -13.74
CA ARG A 34 -11.26 -0.69 -14.56
C ARG A 34 -10.13 -0.21 -13.65
N LEU A 35 -8.93 -0.74 -13.86
CA LEU A 35 -7.76 -0.44 -13.03
C LEU A 35 -7.29 1.00 -13.24
N THR A 36 -6.98 1.68 -12.14
CA THR A 36 -6.44 3.06 -12.14
C THR A 36 -5.12 3.18 -11.40
N GLU A 37 -4.75 2.16 -10.63
CA GLU A 37 -3.52 2.13 -9.82
C GLU A 37 -2.98 0.69 -9.75
N VAL A 38 -1.69 0.54 -10.03
CA VAL A 38 -0.97 -0.74 -9.97
C VAL A 38 0.48 -0.55 -9.52
N GLU A 39 1.12 -1.62 -9.04
CA GLU A 39 2.54 -1.59 -8.63
C GLU A 39 3.27 -2.85 -9.10
N ALA A 40 4.43 -2.66 -9.74
CA ALA A 40 5.26 -3.74 -10.27
C ALA A 40 6.20 -4.31 -9.20
N TYR A 41 6.32 -5.63 -9.15
CA TYR A 41 7.25 -6.35 -8.27
C TYR A 41 8.13 -7.32 -9.06
N GLY A 42 9.42 -7.03 -9.15
CA GLY A 42 10.42 -7.77 -9.94
C GLY A 42 10.96 -9.05 -9.31
N GLY A 43 10.23 -9.66 -8.38
CA GLY A 43 10.65 -10.92 -7.75
C GLY A 43 11.95 -10.82 -6.97
N ALA A 44 12.92 -11.68 -7.33
CA ALA A 44 14.22 -11.76 -6.66
C ALA A 44 15.00 -10.44 -6.71
N ASP A 45 14.85 -9.68 -7.80
CA ASP A 45 15.57 -8.43 -8.05
C ASP A 45 14.96 -7.22 -7.29
N ASP A 46 13.85 -7.44 -6.57
CA ASP A 46 13.11 -6.39 -5.87
C ASP A 46 12.92 -6.73 -4.40
N ALA A 47 13.61 -6.01 -3.51
CA ALA A 47 13.49 -6.16 -2.06
C ALA A 47 12.07 -5.92 -1.51
N GLY A 48 11.20 -5.26 -2.27
CA GLY A 48 9.78 -5.09 -1.95
C GLY A 48 8.90 -6.30 -2.29
N SER A 49 9.40 -7.23 -3.10
CA SER A 49 8.66 -8.42 -3.50
C SER A 49 8.63 -9.48 -2.40
N HIS A 50 7.49 -10.16 -2.24
CA HIS A 50 7.44 -11.35 -1.39
C HIS A 50 8.40 -12.45 -1.83
N ALA A 51 8.71 -12.51 -3.13
CA ALA A 51 9.63 -13.48 -3.69
C ALA A 51 11.10 -13.03 -3.70
N HIS A 52 11.45 -11.90 -3.05
CA HIS A 52 12.84 -11.42 -2.98
C HIS A 52 13.80 -12.47 -2.43
N ARG A 53 13.38 -13.21 -1.41
CA ARG A 53 14.16 -14.30 -0.79
C ARG A 53 13.99 -15.65 -1.50
N GLY A 54 13.45 -15.64 -2.71
CA GLY A 54 13.21 -16.85 -3.49
C GLY A 54 11.89 -17.56 -3.18
N ARG A 55 11.83 -18.82 -3.59
CA ARG A 55 10.61 -19.63 -3.58
C ARG A 55 10.34 -20.22 -2.19
N THR A 56 9.12 -20.01 -1.71
CA THR A 56 8.56 -20.60 -0.49
C THR A 56 7.19 -21.18 -0.80
N PRO A 57 6.57 -22.00 0.06
CA PRO A 57 5.20 -22.47 -0.16
C PRO A 57 4.21 -21.33 -0.42
N ARG A 58 4.36 -20.19 0.28
CA ARG A 58 3.53 -18.99 0.11
C ARG A 58 3.76 -18.31 -1.25
N THR A 59 5.01 -18.20 -1.69
CA THR A 59 5.37 -17.44 -2.91
C THR A 59 5.38 -18.30 -4.16
N ALA A 60 5.22 -19.61 -4.05
CA ALA A 60 5.27 -20.57 -5.16
C ALA A 60 4.37 -20.18 -6.34
N VAL A 61 3.22 -19.56 -6.08
CA VAL A 61 2.31 -19.07 -7.12
C VAL A 61 2.96 -18.03 -8.03
N MET A 62 3.80 -17.13 -7.48
CA MET A 62 4.48 -16.08 -8.25
C MET A 62 5.49 -16.64 -9.26
N PHE A 63 5.92 -17.90 -9.09
CA PHE A 63 6.83 -18.59 -10.00
C PHE A 63 6.08 -19.43 -11.06
N GLY A 64 4.75 -19.40 -11.07
CA GLY A 64 3.94 -20.11 -12.06
C GLY A 64 3.77 -19.31 -13.37
N PRO A 65 2.92 -19.80 -14.29
CA PRO A 65 2.53 -19.10 -15.50
C PRO A 65 1.94 -17.71 -15.24
N ALA A 66 2.17 -16.80 -16.18
CA ALA A 66 1.56 -15.47 -16.22
C ALA A 66 0.02 -15.53 -16.19
N GLY A 67 -0.59 -14.52 -15.58
CA GLY A 67 -2.05 -14.40 -15.43
C GLY A 67 -2.62 -15.04 -14.16
N ARG A 68 -1.84 -15.87 -13.45
CA ARG A 68 -2.28 -16.40 -12.14
C ARG A 68 -2.44 -15.28 -11.12
N LEU A 69 -3.45 -15.41 -10.26
CA LEU A 69 -3.55 -14.55 -9.10
C LEU A 69 -2.70 -15.08 -7.95
N TYR A 70 -1.83 -14.21 -7.45
CA TYR A 70 -1.20 -14.38 -6.16
C TYR A 70 -1.95 -13.56 -5.10
N CYS A 71 -2.86 -14.23 -4.39
CA CYS A 71 -3.63 -13.67 -3.30
C CYS A 71 -2.92 -13.92 -1.96
N TYR A 72 -2.91 -12.90 -1.10
CA TYR A 72 -2.30 -13.01 0.22
C TYR A 72 -2.99 -12.10 1.22
N LEU A 73 -2.89 -12.47 2.51
CA LEU A 73 -3.29 -11.56 3.59
C LEU A 73 -2.20 -10.51 3.79
N SER A 74 -2.54 -9.27 3.47
CA SER A 74 -1.86 -8.08 3.95
C SER A 74 -2.30 -7.80 5.38
N TYR A 75 -1.33 -7.68 6.29
CA TYR A 75 -1.57 -7.47 7.72
C TYR A 75 -2.49 -8.50 8.39
N GLY A 76 -2.57 -9.72 7.84
CA GLY A 76 -3.38 -10.81 8.41
C GLY A 76 -4.90 -10.66 8.27
N MET A 77 -5.40 -9.54 7.73
CA MET A 77 -6.84 -9.24 7.71
C MET A 77 -7.39 -8.92 6.33
N HIS A 78 -6.53 -8.48 5.41
CA HIS A 78 -6.96 -7.96 4.12
C HIS A 78 -6.39 -8.79 2.98
N VAL A 79 -7.25 -9.35 2.14
CA VAL A 79 -6.79 -9.99 0.90
C VAL A 79 -6.33 -8.91 -0.07
N CYS A 80 -5.09 -9.03 -0.53
CA CYS A 80 -4.56 -8.31 -1.68
C CYS A 80 -4.25 -9.33 -2.77
N ALA A 81 -4.38 -8.91 -4.04
CA ALA A 81 -4.13 -9.76 -5.18
C ALA A 81 -3.09 -9.12 -6.12
N ASN A 82 -2.15 -9.94 -6.56
CA ASN A 82 -1.25 -9.61 -7.67
C ASN A 82 -1.60 -10.51 -8.85
N VAL A 83 -1.38 -10.01 -10.07
CA VAL A 83 -1.36 -10.85 -11.26
C VAL A 83 0.09 -11.20 -11.59
N VAL A 84 0.39 -12.49 -11.76
CA VAL A 84 1.73 -12.98 -12.12
C VAL A 84 2.04 -12.58 -13.56
N THR A 85 3.28 -12.17 -13.80
CA THR A 85 3.77 -11.72 -15.11
C THR A 85 5.09 -12.40 -15.47
N GLY A 86 5.48 -12.34 -16.74
CA GLY A 86 6.74 -12.88 -17.22
C GLY A 86 6.74 -14.41 -17.39
N SER A 87 7.95 -14.96 -17.48
CA SER A 87 8.18 -16.39 -17.73
C SER A 87 8.03 -17.25 -16.47
N GLU A 88 7.44 -18.43 -16.63
CA GLU A 88 7.37 -19.43 -15.56
C GLU A 88 8.77 -19.77 -15.01
N GLY A 89 8.86 -19.97 -13.69
CA GLY A 89 10.12 -20.20 -12.99
C GLY A 89 10.83 -18.94 -12.51
N ARG A 90 10.44 -17.74 -12.98
CA ARG A 90 10.94 -16.46 -12.44
C ARG A 90 9.81 -15.70 -11.79
N ALA A 91 9.96 -15.37 -10.51
CA ALA A 91 8.93 -14.59 -9.82
C ALA A 91 8.82 -13.18 -10.38
N SER A 92 7.61 -12.78 -10.75
CA SER A 92 7.29 -11.41 -11.14
C SER A 92 5.79 -11.20 -11.09
N ALA A 93 5.32 -10.05 -10.59
CA ALA A 93 3.89 -9.79 -10.49
C ALA A 93 3.54 -8.31 -10.39
N VAL A 94 2.31 -7.97 -10.76
CA VAL A 94 1.73 -6.64 -10.59
C VAL A 94 0.66 -6.68 -9.51
N LEU A 95 0.83 -5.89 -8.44
CA LEU A 95 -0.20 -5.66 -7.43
C LEU A 95 -1.31 -4.80 -8.03
N LEU A 96 -2.55 -5.26 -7.89
CA LEU A 96 -3.72 -4.50 -8.27
C LEU A 96 -4.09 -3.58 -7.09
N ARG A 97 -3.85 -2.28 -7.22
CA ARG A 97 -3.97 -1.32 -6.11
C ARG A 97 -5.31 -0.62 -6.07
N GLY A 98 -5.97 -0.44 -7.19
CA GLY A 98 -7.29 0.17 -7.18
C GLY A 98 -7.86 0.38 -8.57
N GLY A 99 -9.14 0.72 -8.59
CA GLY A 99 -9.86 0.98 -9.82
C GLY A 99 -11.26 1.55 -9.59
N VAL A 100 -11.98 1.69 -10.70
CA VAL A 100 -13.38 2.12 -10.74
C VAL A 100 -14.25 0.93 -11.12
N VAL A 101 -15.30 0.67 -10.34
CA VAL A 101 -16.30 -0.36 -10.68
C VAL A 101 -17.09 0.15 -11.90
N VAL A 102 -17.08 -0.61 -12.99
CA VAL A 102 -17.75 -0.26 -14.26
C VAL A 102 -18.92 -1.18 -14.59
N ALA A 103 -19.03 -2.33 -13.94
CA ALA A 103 -20.20 -3.21 -13.98
C ALA A 103 -20.33 -4.00 -12.67
N GLY A 104 -21.54 -4.45 -12.34
CA GLY A 104 -21.80 -5.20 -11.09
C GLY A 104 -21.72 -4.33 -9.82
N VAL A 105 -22.13 -3.05 -9.90
CA VAL A 105 -22.03 -2.10 -8.78
C VAL A 105 -22.83 -2.53 -7.55
N ASP A 106 -23.98 -3.17 -7.74
CA ASP A 106 -24.82 -3.63 -6.62
C ASP A 106 -24.13 -4.73 -5.80
N ASP A 107 -23.54 -5.72 -6.47
CA ASP A 107 -22.71 -6.75 -5.82
C ASP A 107 -21.50 -6.12 -5.08
N ALA A 108 -20.88 -5.12 -5.69
CA ALA A 108 -19.78 -4.39 -5.06
C ALA A 108 -20.26 -3.64 -3.81
N ARG A 109 -21.42 -2.98 -3.85
CA ARG A 109 -22.04 -2.28 -2.70
C ARG A 109 -22.40 -3.25 -1.58
N VAL A 110 -22.98 -4.41 -1.90
CA VAL A 110 -23.27 -5.47 -0.89
C VAL A 110 -22.00 -5.86 -0.12
N ARG A 111 -20.85 -5.94 -0.81
CA ARG A 111 -19.56 -6.32 -0.18
C ARG A 111 -18.86 -5.16 0.53
N ARG A 112 -19.14 -3.92 0.15
CA ARG A 112 -18.41 -2.70 0.57
C ARG A 112 -19.19 -1.81 1.52
N GLY A 113 -20.49 -2.06 1.66
CA GLY A 113 -21.41 -1.24 2.44
C GLY A 113 -21.81 0.04 1.72
N ASP A 114 -22.44 0.94 2.48
CA ASP A 114 -22.91 2.24 2.00
C ASP A 114 -21.73 3.21 1.84
N ARG A 115 -21.16 3.21 0.64
CA ARG A 115 -20.02 4.05 0.24
C ARG A 115 -20.29 4.65 -1.13
N PRO A 116 -19.78 5.87 -1.40
CA PRO A 116 -19.81 6.41 -2.76
C PRO A 116 -19.16 5.44 -3.76
N ASP A 117 -19.72 5.31 -4.96
CA ASP A 117 -19.25 4.33 -5.95
C ASP A 117 -17.76 4.46 -6.28
N HIS A 118 -17.26 5.70 -6.30
CA HIS A 118 -15.85 5.99 -6.57
C HIS A 118 -14.88 5.55 -5.46
N GLU A 119 -15.37 5.13 -4.29
CA GLU A 119 -14.58 4.58 -3.17
C GLU A 119 -14.60 3.05 -3.11
N LEU A 120 -15.52 2.39 -3.84
CA LEU A 120 -15.76 0.95 -3.72
C LEU A 120 -14.48 0.12 -3.92
N ALA A 121 -13.63 0.51 -4.87
CA ALA A 121 -12.40 -0.20 -5.22
C ALA A 121 -11.12 0.65 -5.06
N ARG A 122 -11.14 1.69 -4.21
CA ARG A 122 -9.93 2.49 -3.89
C ARG A 122 -9.08 1.78 -2.85
N GLY A 123 -7.92 1.26 -3.25
CA GLY A 123 -6.98 0.54 -2.41
C GLY A 123 -7.03 -0.98 -2.61
N PRO A 124 -5.90 -1.69 -2.42
CA PRO A 124 -5.73 -3.08 -2.88
C PRO A 124 -6.68 -4.07 -2.19
N ALA A 125 -6.89 -3.87 -0.89
CA ALA A 125 -7.85 -4.64 -0.11
C ALA A 125 -9.30 -4.36 -0.52
N ASN A 126 -9.57 -3.10 -0.86
CA ASN A 126 -10.90 -2.63 -1.21
C ASN A 126 -11.31 -3.13 -2.59
N LEU A 127 -10.39 -3.08 -3.54
CA LEU A 127 -10.49 -3.72 -4.84
C LEU A 127 -10.84 -5.21 -4.71
N CYS A 128 -10.08 -5.97 -3.90
CA CYS A 128 -10.35 -7.40 -3.71
C CYS A 128 -11.74 -7.65 -3.09
N ARG A 129 -12.14 -6.85 -2.09
CA ARG A 129 -13.49 -6.94 -1.49
C ARG A 129 -14.59 -6.62 -2.50
N ALA A 130 -14.45 -5.54 -3.27
CA ALA A 130 -15.43 -5.18 -4.29
C ALA A 130 -15.60 -6.30 -5.33
N LEU A 131 -14.48 -6.87 -5.80
CA LEU A 131 -14.47 -8.00 -6.74
C LEU A 131 -14.92 -9.34 -6.13
N GLY A 132 -14.96 -9.48 -4.80
CA GLY A 132 -15.23 -10.76 -4.14
C GLY A 132 -14.02 -11.71 -4.13
N VAL A 133 -12.81 -11.19 -4.35
CA VAL A 133 -11.56 -11.98 -4.36
C VAL A 133 -11.12 -12.31 -2.93
N GLY A 134 -11.14 -13.61 -2.62
CA GLY A 134 -10.62 -14.21 -1.40
C GLY A 134 -9.31 -14.99 -1.59
N LEU A 135 -8.72 -15.51 -0.51
CA LEU A 135 -7.47 -16.30 -0.55
C LEU A 135 -7.55 -17.54 -1.44
N HIS A 136 -8.73 -18.17 -1.51
CA HIS A 136 -8.95 -19.36 -2.34
C HIS A 136 -8.78 -19.10 -3.84
N HIS A 137 -8.81 -17.83 -4.28
CA HIS A 137 -8.48 -17.45 -5.67
C HIS A 137 -6.97 -17.50 -5.94
N GLY A 138 -6.13 -17.59 -4.90
CA GLY A 138 -4.69 -17.70 -5.04
C GLY A 138 -4.28 -19.06 -5.60
N GLY A 139 -3.57 -19.06 -6.73
CA GLY A 139 -3.01 -20.27 -7.32
C GLY A 139 -4.00 -21.16 -8.10
N MET A 140 -5.30 -20.80 -8.17
CA MET A 140 -6.23 -21.49 -9.07
C MET A 140 -5.84 -21.24 -10.53
N GLY A 141 -5.94 -22.28 -11.36
CA GLY A 141 -5.71 -22.21 -12.81
C GLY A 141 -6.76 -21.40 -13.57
N SER A 142 -7.79 -20.88 -12.91
CA SER A 142 -8.73 -19.91 -13.46
C SER A 142 -8.18 -18.50 -13.25
N SER A 143 -7.49 -17.98 -14.26
CA SER A 143 -7.24 -16.54 -14.35
C SER A 143 -8.58 -15.79 -14.30
N PRO A 144 -8.68 -14.64 -13.61
CA PRO A 144 -9.79 -13.72 -13.81
C PRO A 144 -9.95 -13.44 -15.30
N ALA A 145 -11.18 -13.24 -15.77
CA ALA A 145 -11.38 -12.82 -17.15
C ALA A 145 -10.87 -11.38 -17.28
N TRP A 146 -9.90 -11.18 -18.17
CA TRP A 146 -9.34 -9.86 -18.49
C TRP A 146 -9.89 -9.43 -19.84
N GLU A 147 -10.66 -8.35 -19.85
CA GLU A 147 -11.09 -7.67 -21.07
C GLU A 147 -10.55 -6.23 -21.03
N GLN A 148 -10.33 -5.56 -22.16
CA GLN A 148 -10.07 -4.11 -22.16
C GLN A 148 -11.38 -3.38 -22.46
N GLY A 149 -11.72 -2.39 -21.64
CA GLY A 149 -12.66 -1.34 -22.03
C GLY A 149 -12.01 -0.43 -23.08
N THR A 150 -12.77 -0.07 -24.12
CA THR A 150 -12.37 0.92 -25.13
C THR A 150 -12.28 2.30 -24.46
N ALA A 151 -11.07 2.74 -24.09
CA ALA A 151 -10.83 4.12 -23.71
C ALA A 151 -10.44 4.93 -24.96
N GLY A 152 -11.30 5.88 -25.34
CA GLY A 152 -10.94 6.90 -26.33
C GLY A 152 -9.69 7.67 -25.88
N GLY A 153 -8.74 7.79 -26.82
CA GLY A 153 -7.67 8.78 -26.80
C GLY A 153 -6.56 8.55 -25.76
N ALA A 154 -5.55 7.75 -26.12
CA ALA A 154 -4.26 7.81 -25.45
C ALA A 154 -3.64 9.23 -25.58
N PRO A 155 -3.09 9.84 -24.52
CA PRO A 155 -2.25 11.03 -24.68
C PRO A 155 -0.96 10.63 -25.42
N ARG A 156 -0.64 11.37 -26.49
CA ARG A 156 0.56 11.12 -27.29
C ARG A 156 1.83 11.38 -26.47
N PRO A 157 2.85 10.49 -26.52
CA PRO A 157 4.14 10.78 -25.93
C PRO A 157 4.83 11.92 -26.70
N ASN A 158 5.33 12.90 -25.95
CA ASN A 158 6.07 14.03 -26.49
C ASN A 158 7.38 13.53 -27.13
N ARG A 159 7.55 13.73 -28.44
CA ARG A 159 8.80 13.44 -29.16
C ARG A 159 9.77 14.58 -28.90
N GLY A 160 10.94 14.25 -28.36
CA GLY A 160 12.05 15.18 -28.26
C GLY A 160 13.33 14.51 -27.80
N GLN A 161 14.17 14.18 -28.78
CA GLN A 161 15.64 14.04 -28.73
C GLN A 161 16.22 12.66 -28.36
N HIS A 162 16.74 12.02 -29.40
CA HIS A 162 17.72 10.94 -29.38
C HIS A 162 19.11 11.52 -29.07
N ASP A 163 19.97 10.79 -28.36
CA ASP A 163 21.13 10.12 -28.97
C ASP A 163 22.08 9.44 -27.95
N ALA A 164 22.68 8.35 -28.44
CA ALA A 164 23.92 7.68 -28.07
C ALA A 164 24.02 6.85 -26.75
N ALA A 165 24.19 5.55 -26.97
CA ALA A 165 24.77 4.57 -26.05
C ALA A 165 26.18 4.98 -25.57
N HIS A 166 26.60 4.51 -24.39
CA HIS A 166 27.94 3.97 -24.04
C HIS A 166 27.89 3.30 -22.65
N ALA A 167 28.79 2.33 -22.43
CA ALA A 167 28.73 1.28 -21.41
C ALA A 167 29.41 1.59 -20.04
N GLY A 168 28.69 1.30 -18.94
CA GLY A 168 29.13 0.89 -17.57
C GLY A 168 29.96 1.85 -16.68
N PRO A 169 30.12 1.61 -15.34
CA PRO A 169 29.38 0.73 -14.41
C PRO A 169 28.96 1.36 -13.02
N ARG A 170 27.98 0.70 -12.34
CA ARG A 170 27.57 0.75 -10.90
C ARG A 170 26.69 1.93 -10.40
N PRO A 171 25.94 1.78 -9.28
CA PRO A 171 24.76 0.93 -9.08
C PRO A 171 23.59 1.77 -8.50
N GLU A 172 22.58 2.10 -9.29
CA GLU A 172 21.48 2.93 -8.78
C GLU A 172 20.36 2.05 -8.20
N ARG A 173 20.26 2.07 -6.86
CA ARG A 173 19.23 1.43 -6.04
C ARG A 173 17.85 1.62 -6.68
N ALA A 174 17.20 0.50 -6.97
CA ALA A 174 15.88 0.40 -7.57
C ALA A 174 14.86 1.34 -6.90
N ARG A 175 14.60 2.48 -7.56
CA ARG A 175 13.48 3.35 -7.23
C ARG A 175 12.19 2.58 -7.53
N ARG A 176 11.41 2.28 -6.48
CA ARG A 176 10.03 1.75 -6.57
C ARG A 176 9.20 2.68 -7.46
N ARG A 177 8.91 2.28 -8.70
CA ARG A 177 8.07 3.05 -9.63
C ARG A 177 6.61 2.65 -9.38
N CYS A 178 5.96 3.37 -8.47
CA CYS A 178 4.51 3.26 -8.28
C CYS A 178 3.83 4.19 -9.29
N TRP A 179 3.07 3.64 -10.22
CA TRP A 179 2.36 4.39 -11.26
C TRP A 179 0.98 4.77 -10.71
N HIS A 180 0.79 6.04 -10.34
CA HIS A 180 -0.49 6.55 -9.85
C HIS A 180 -1.11 7.52 -10.85
N SER A 181 -2.43 7.48 -10.96
CA SER A 181 -3.22 8.69 -11.17
C SER A 181 -3.97 9.01 -9.86
N ALA A 182 -3.46 10.03 -9.15
CA ALA A 182 -4.01 10.80 -8.01
C ALA A 182 -4.30 10.10 -6.64
N GLY A 183 -3.59 10.57 -5.59
CA GLY A 183 -3.90 10.32 -4.17
C GLY A 183 -2.76 10.67 -3.20
N MET A 184 -2.56 11.98 -2.92
CA MET A 184 -1.39 12.64 -2.29
C MET A 184 -0.10 12.58 -3.12
N ASP A 185 0.32 13.76 -3.58
CA ASP A 185 1.64 13.95 -4.19
C ASP A 185 2.72 13.70 -3.12
N VAL A 186 3.65 12.80 -3.41
CA VAL A 186 4.74 12.40 -2.49
C VAL A 186 5.64 13.57 -2.09
N LEU A 187 5.54 14.69 -2.82
CA LEU A 187 6.21 15.96 -2.55
C LEU A 187 5.48 16.84 -1.52
N GLN A 188 4.23 16.52 -1.14
CA GLN A 188 3.49 17.28 -0.13
C GLN A 188 4.12 17.15 1.26
N PRO A 189 3.97 18.18 2.13
CA PRO A 189 4.46 18.12 3.50
C PRO A 189 3.92 16.92 4.27
N CYS A 190 4.77 16.31 5.07
CA CYS A 190 4.41 15.15 5.87
C CYS A 190 3.39 15.55 6.96
N PRO A 191 2.33 14.74 7.20
CA PRO A 191 1.33 15.04 8.21
C PRO A 191 1.90 15.21 9.63
N CYS A 192 3.04 14.58 9.95
CA CYS A 192 3.65 14.64 11.29
C CYS A 192 4.16 16.02 11.74
N GLY A 193 3.96 17.07 10.94
CA GLY A 193 4.33 18.44 11.29
C GLY A 193 5.83 18.74 11.14
N SER A 194 6.60 17.87 10.49
CA SER A 194 8.05 18.09 10.28
C SER A 194 8.39 19.11 9.19
N GLY A 195 7.43 19.49 8.35
CA GLY A 195 7.64 20.36 7.17
C GLY A 195 8.31 19.66 5.98
N SER A 196 9.00 18.53 6.19
CA SER A 196 9.63 17.75 5.12
C SER A 196 8.59 17.06 4.22
N PRO A 197 8.92 16.82 2.93
CA PRO A 197 8.08 16.02 2.05
C PRO A 197 7.79 14.63 2.64
N TYR A 198 6.56 14.16 2.48
CA TYR A 198 6.13 12.85 2.96
C TYR A 198 7.07 11.74 2.47
N ALA A 199 7.53 11.82 1.21
CA ALA A 199 8.46 10.87 0.60
C ALA A 199 9.73 10.58 1.41
N SER A 200 10.35 11.62 1.95
CA SER A 200 11.62 11.56 2.69
C SER A 200 11.44 11.55 4.21
N CYS A 201 10.22 11.79 4.69
CA CYS A 201 9.85 11.76 6.10
C CYS A 201 9.23 10.40 6.49
N CYS A 202 7.99 10.37 6.98
CA CYS A 202 7.37 9.17 7.55
C CYS A 202 7.11 8.05 6.55
N ARG A 203 7.09 8.33 5.23
CA ARG A 203 6.91 7.29 4.21
C ARG A 203 7.97 6.19 4.30
N ARG A 204 9.21 6.53 4.68
CA ARG A 204 10.28 5.54 4.89
C ARG A 204 9.91 4.51 5.96
N ALA A 205 9.42 4.98 7.11
CA ALA A 205 8.94 4.13 8.19
C ALA A 205 7.70 3.31 7.75
N HIS A 206 6.77 3.92 7.00
CA HIS A 206 5.60 3.23 6.47
C HIS A 206 5.96 2.09 5.49
N LEU A 207 7.07 2.26 4.75
CA LEU A 207 7.68 1.24 3.89
C LEU A 207 8.53 0.20 4.65
N GLY A 208 8.65 0.31 5.97
CA GLY A 208 9.29 -0.69 6.83
C GLY A 208 10.68 -0.33 7.37
N GLU A 209 11.20 0.86 7.05
CA GLU A 209 12.42 1.37 7.68
C GLU A 209 12.19 1.52 9.20
N ALA A 210 13.19 1.15 10.01
CA ALA A 210 13.08 1.29 11.45
C ALA A 210 13.09 2.78 11.81
N SER A 211 12.20 3.19 12.72
CA SER A 211 12.28 4.53 13.28
C SER A 211 13.51 4.60 14.19
N PRO A 212 14.37 5.63 14.07
CA PRO A 212 15.62 5.71 14.84
C PRO A 212 15.38 6.07 16.32
N THR A 213 14.26 6.73 16.63
CA THR A 213 13.90 7.18 17.98
C THR A 213 12.43 6.90 18.28
N ALA A 214 12.05 6.94 19.56
CA ALA A 214 10.66 6.87 20.01
C ALA A 214 9.82 8.02 19.41
N GLU A 215 10.36 9.24 19.37
CA GLU A 215 9.70 10.38 18.73
C GLU A 215 9.46 10.15 17.23
N ALA A 216 10.47 9.64 16.51
CA ALA A 216 10.31 9.34 15.09
C ALA A 216 9.22 8.28 14.86
N LEU A 217 9.13 7.30 15.77
CA LEU A 217 8.05 6.32 15.73
C LEU A 217 6.70 6.98 15.99
N MET A 218 6.58 7.82 17.03
CA MET A 218 5.35 8.56 17.36
C MET A 218 4.86 9.37 16.16
N ARG A 219 5.74 10.14 15.52
CA ARG A 219 5.45 10.94 14.31
C ARG A 219 4.98 10.09 13.12
N SER A 220 5.62 8.94 12.90
CA SER A 220 5.19 8.01 11.85
C SER A 220 3.84 7.37 12.16
N ARG A 221 3.56 7.03 13.44
CA ARG A 221 2.26 6.53 13.87
C ARG A 221 1.15 7.56 13.65
N TYR A 222 1.37 8.82 14.04
CA TYR A 222 0.43 9.90 13.73
C TYR A 222 0.16 10.01 12.22
N SER A 223 1.21 10.00 11.39
CA SER A 223 1.03 10.08 9.93
C SER A 223 0.25 8.88 9.38
N ALA A 224 0.43 7.70 9.97
CA ALA A 224 -0.36 6.53 9.62
C ALA A 224 -1.83 6.66 10.01
N TYR A 225 -2.16 7.29 11.16
CA TYR A 225 -3.55 7.65 11.49
C TYR A 225 -4.13 8.63 10.47
N ALA A 226 -3.40 9.71 10.15
CA ALA A 226 -3.84 10.72 9.18
C ALA A 226 -4.07 10.15 7.77
N LEU A 227 -3.30 9.14 7.37
CA LEU A 227 -3.35 8.54 6.04
C LEU A 227 -4.12 7.20 5.99
N GLY A 228 -4.75 6.78 7.08
CA GLY A 228 -5.48 5.51 7.15
C GLY A 228 -4.60 4.27 6.98
N GLN A 229 -3.31 4.34 7.33
CA GLN A 229 -2.35 3.25 7.17
C GLN A 229 -2.30 2.33 8.39
N ALA A 230 -3.43 1.65 8.66
CA ALA A 230 -3.61 0.73 9.79
C ALA A 230 -2.48 -0.31 9.94
N GLY A 231 -1.90 -0.75 8.82
CA GLY A 231 -0.81 -1.70 8.81
C GLY A 231 0.47 -1.21 9.50
N HIS A 232 0.79 0.08 9.40
CA HIS A 232 1.93 0.65 10.12
C HIS A 232 1.65 0.69 11.62
N LEU A 233 0.45 1.12 12.01
CA LEU A 233 0.01 1.16 13.41
C LEU A 233 0.09 -0.23 14.06
N PHE A 234 -0.36 -1.27 13.36
CA PHE A 234 -0.35 -2.64 13.85
C PHE A 234 1.07 -3.19 14.08
N ARG A 235 1.98 -2.96 13.13
CA ARG A 235 3.38 -3.46 13.21
C ARG A 235 4.21 -2.73 14.25
N THR A 236 3.84 -1.49 14.54
CA THR A 236 4.53 -0.62 15.49
C THR A 236 3.88 -0.61 16.86
N TRP A 237 2.90 -1.48 17.11
CA TRP A 237 2.30 -1.67 18.43
C TRP A 237 2.91 -2.89 19.11
N HIS A 238 3.23 -2.76 20.38
CA HIS A 238 3.72 -3.82 21.22
C HIS A 238 2.67 -4.96 21.30
N PRO A 239 3.04 -6.23 21.01
CA PRO A 239 2.06 -7.32 20.94
C PRO A 239 1.24 -7.57 22.22
N ARG A 240 1.79 -7.26 23.40
CA ARG A 240 1.12 -7.44 24.70
C ARG A 240 -0.08 -6.50 24.89
N THR A 241 0.02 -5.27 24.41
CA THR A 241 -0.93 -4.18 24.66
C THR A 241 -1.70 -3.80 23.39
N ARG A 242 -1.38 -4.44 22.26
CA ARG A 242 -2.04 -4.20 20.99
C ARG A 242 -3.49 -4.68 21.06
N PRO A 243 -4.47 -3.82 20.72
CA PRO A 243 -5.87 -4.25 20.67
C PRO A 243 -6.08 -5.30 19.56
N PRO A 244 -7.14 -6.12 19.66
CA PRO A 244 -7.47 -7.13 18.63
C PRO A 244 -7.66 -6.51 17.24
N GLU A 245 -8.08 -5.25 17.21
CA GLU A 245 -8.29 -4.47 16.01
C GLU A 245 -7.56 -3.12 16.10
N VAL A 246 -6.64 -2.88 15.16
CA VAL A 246 -5.93 -1.60 15.02
C VAL A 246 -6.45 -0.91 13.77
N ARG A 247 -7.42 -0.03 13.95
CA ARG A 247 -7.97 0.82 12.87
C ARG A 247 -7.73 2.29 13.21
N GLY A 248 -7.74 3.14 12.18
CA GLY A 248 -7.92 4.57 12.41
C GLY A 248 -9.29 4.81 13.06
N VAL A 249 -9.44 5.93 13.75
CA VAL A 249 -10.74 6.31 14.31
C VAL A 249 -11.63 6.70 13.13
N PRO A 250 -12.74 5.98 12.87
CA PRO A 250 -13.70 6.39 11.84
C PRO A 250 -14.15 7.82 12.11
N ASP A 251 -14.42 8.56 11.04
CA ASP A 251 -14.97 9.91 11.10
C ASP A 251 -14.09 10.99 11.74
N LEU A 252 -12.78 10.73 11.95
CA LEU A 252 -11.81 11.74 12.37
C LEU A 252 -10.79 12.05 11.27
N ALA A 253 -10.69 13.33 10.90
CA ALA A 253 -9.60 13.87 10.11
C ALA A 253 -8.54 14.46 11.03
N TRP A 254 -7.29 14.00 10.90
CA TRP A 254 -6.15 14.50 11.66
C TRP A 254 -5.53 15.71 10.95
N GLU A 255 -5.47 16.85 11.63
CA GLU A 255 -5.12 18.15 11.03
C GLU A 255 -3.72 18.65 11.40
N GLY A 256 -3.13 18.12 12.46
CA GLY A 256 -1.74 18.40 12.79
C GLY A 256 -1.25 17.73 14.06
N LEU A 257 0.06 17.58 14.14
CA LEU A 257 0.77 17.03 15.28
C LEU A 257 1.78 18.05 15.81
N THR A 258 1.81 18.20 17.13
CA THR A 258 2.89 18.86 17.86
C THR A 258 3.42 17.91 18.92
N VAL A 259 4.68 17.48 18.79
CA VAL A 259 5.37 16.77 19.87
C VAL A 259 5.86 17.83 20.86
N THR A 260 5.43 17.73 22.11
CA THR A 260 5.76 18.72 23.16
C THR A 260 6.97 18.30 23.97
N GLN A 261 7.17 17.00 24.17
CA GLN A 261 8.31 16.46 24.93
C GLN A 261 8.65 15.05 24.48
N ALA A 262 9.94 14.71 24.50
CA ALA A 262 10.43 13.34 24.43
C ALA A 262 11.43 13.13 25.57
N VAL A 263 11.27 12.05 26.33
CA VAL A 263 12.16 11.64 27.42
C VAL A 263 12.72 10.27 27.09
N ASP A 264 14.03 10.12 27.17
CA ASP A 264 14.77 8.97 26.65
C ASP A 264 14.36 8.68 25.19
N GLY A 265 14.38 7.42 24.76
CA GLY A 265 13.90 7.04 23.43
C GLY A 265 14.82 7.44 22.29
N GLY A 266 16.07 7.77 22.57
CA GLY A 266 17.14 8.01 21.60
C GLY A 266 17.61 6.72 20.92
N PRO A 267 18.62 6.82 20.04
CA PRO A 267 19.11 5.67 19.26
C PRO A 267 19.66 4.53 20.11
N GLU A 268 20.20 4.83 21.30
CA GLU A 268 20.82 3.85 22.20
C GLU A 268 19.87 3.33 23.28
N ASP A 269 18.75 4.03 23.52
CA ASP A 269 17.81 3.69 24.57
C ASP A 269 16.93 2.49 24.22
N ASP A 270 16.45 1.79 25.25
CA ASP A 270 15.51 0.66 25.10
C ASP A 270 14.07 1.00 25.51
N ALA A 271 13.85 2.17 26.10
CA ALA A 271 12.53 2.70 26.45
C ALA A 271 12.50 4.22 26.24
N GLY A 272 11.30 4.78 26.10
CA GLY A 272 11.12 6.22 25.99
C GLY A 272 9.67 6.67 26.12
N LEU A 273 9.48 7.94 26.45
CA LEU A 273 8.19 8.60 26.58
C LEU A 273 8.09 9.72 25.55
N VAL A 274 6.93 9.88 24.92
CA VAL A 274 6.67 11.01 24.00
C VAL A 274 5.33 11.64 24.34
N ALA A 275 5.35 12.91 24.74
CA ALA A 275 4.17 13.73 24.93
C ALA A 275 3.84 14.50 23.65
N PHE A 276 2.57 14.56 23.28
CA PHE A 276 2.15 15.26 22.07
C PHE A 276 0.71 15.78 22.15
N GLU A 277 0.45 16.73 21.26
CA GLU A 277 -0.88 17.24 20.94
C GLU A 277 -1.23 16.90 19.49
N ALA A 278 -2.36 16.23 19.27
CA ALA A 278 -2.87 15.89 17.94
C ALA A 278 -4.22 16.58 17.70
N ARG A 279 -4.25 17.49 16.73
CA ARG A 279 -5.47 18.21 16.33
C ARG A 279 -6.30 17.35 15.42
N TRP A 280 -7.60 17.32 15.66
CA TRP A 280 -8.55 16.55 14.87
C TRP A 280 -9.81 17.36 14.55
N ARG A 281 -10.48 16.94 13.49
CA ARG A 281 -11.80 17.39 13.09
C ARG A 281 -12.71 16.20 12.81
N SER A 282 -13.90 16.18 13.38
CA SER A 282 -14.94 15.23 13.01
C SER A 282 -15.37 15.48 11.57
N THR A 283 -15.31 14.46 10.72
CA THR A 283 -15.77 14.56 9.34
C THR A 283 -17.29 14.55 9.23
N THR A 284 -17.99 14.13 10.30
CA THR A 284 -19.46 14.06 10.36
C THR A 284 -20.06 15.33 10.93
N THR A 285 -19.54 15.82 12.07
CA THR A 285 -20.11 16.99 12.77
C THR A 285 -19.35 18.28 12.49
N GLY A 286 -18.13 18.20 11.94
CA GLY A 286 -17.25 19.36 11.76
C GLY A 286 -16.58 19.85 13.06
N GLU A 287 -16.92 19.26 14.21
CA GLU A 287 -16.34 19.56 15.51
C GLU A 287 -14.81 19.41 15.48
N ARG A 288 -14.09 20.27 16.20
CA ARG A 288 -12.63 20.23 16.30
C ARG A 288 -12.21 20.04 17.74
N GLY A 289 -11.11 19.33 17.92
CA GLY A 289 -10.51 19.13 19.24
C GLY A 289 -9.02 18.87 19.17
N VAL A 290 -8.43 18.71 20.36
CA VAL A 290 -7.02 18.38 20.54
C VAL A 290 -6.94 17.17 21.47
N LEU A 291 -6.37 16.08 20.98
CA LEU A 291 -5.95 14.95 21.80
C LEU A 291 -4.60 15.30 22.42
N ARG A 292 -4.49 15.15 23.74
CA ARG A 292 -3.22 15.23 24.48
C ARG A 292 -2.93 13.86 25.06
N GLU A 293 -1.72 13.37 24.88
CA GLU A 293 -1.31 12.06 25.38
C GLU A 293 0.19 12.06 25.67
N LEU A 294 0.57 11.43 26.78
CA LEU A 294 1.91 10.92 27.03
C LEU A 294 1.94 9.43 26.65
N SER A 295 2.74 9.03 25.66
CA SER A 295 2.81 7.64 25.20
C SER A 295 4.10 6.96 25.62
N ARG A 296 4.02 5.66 25.98
CA ARG A 296 5.18 4.80 26.24
C ARG A 296 5.65 4.04 25.00
N PHE A 297 6.96 3.94 24.85
CA PHE A 297 7.62 3.20 23.77
C PHE A 297 8.74 2.30 24.31
N GLU A 298 8.94 1.16 23.66
CA GLU A 298 10.01 0.20 23.97
C GLU A 298 10.73 -0.25 22.70
N ARG A 299 12.02 -0.56 22.80
CA ARG A 299 12.82 -1.13 21.72
C ARG A 299 12.81 -2.66 21.80
N ARG A 300 12.23 -3.33 20.81
CA ARG A 300 12.18 -4.79 20.71
C ARG A 300 12.87 -5.29 19.47
N ARG A 301 13.89 -6.13 19.65
CA ARG A 301 14.70 -6.70 18.55
C ARG A 301 15.19 -5.61 17.59
N GLY A 302 15.72 -4.51 18.16
CA GLY A 302 16.24 -3.36 17.42
C GLY A 302 15.17 -2.47 16.76
N ARG A 303 13.90 -2.55 17.16
CA ARG A 303 12.83 -1.70 16.63
C ARG A 303 11.99 -1.11 17.74
N TRP A 304 11.76 0.20 17.68
CA TRP A 304 10.78 0.86 18.54
C TRP A 304 9.36 0.32 18.27
N VAL A 305 8.60 0.15 19.34
CA VAL A 305 7.16 -0.13 19.33
C VAL A 305 6.45 0.73 20.38
N TYR A 306 5.25 1.19 20.06
CA TYR A 306 4.32 1.82 20.99
C TYR A 306 3.76 0.77 21.94
N VAL A 307 3.77 1.06 23.25
CA VAL A 307 3.24 0.17 24.27
C VAL A 307 1.80 0.55 24.57
N GLU A 308 1.59 1.68 25.23
CA GLU A 308 0.28 2.14 25.73
C GLU A 308 0.39 3.62 26.13
N PRO A 309 -0.73 4.33 26.35
CA PRO A 309 -0.67 5.64 26.96
C PRO A 309 -0.16 5.52 28.40
N ASP A 310 0.63 6.48 28.84
CA ASP A 310 1.07 6.60 30.21
C ASP A 310 -0.14 7.03 31.07
N PRO A 311 -0.53 6.27 32.12
CA PRO A 311 -1.67 6.57 32.97
C PRO A 311 -1.51 7.86 33.80
N GLU A 312 -0.30 8.42 33.90
CA GLU A 312 -0.02 9.66 34.64
C GLU A 312 0.01 10.91 33.72
N GLY A 313 -0.28 10.78 32.42
CA GLY A 313 -0.18 11.87 31.44
C GLY A 313 -1.38 12.10 30.54
#